data_AF-A0A2G9MV09-F1
#
_entry.id   AF-A0A2G9MV09-F1
#
_cell.length_a   1.000
_cell.length_b   1.000
_cell.length_c   1.000
_cell.angle_alpha   90.00
_cell.angle_beta   90.00
_cell.angle_gamma   90.00
#
_symmetry.space_group_name_H-M   'P 1'
#
loop_
_entity.id
_entity.type
_entity.pdbx_description
1 polymer ?
#
loop_
_entity_poly.entity_id
_entity_poly.type
_entity_poly.pdbx_seq_one_letter_code
_entity_poly.pdbx_strand_id
1 'polypeptide(L)'
;MDKGPLVIRLIRVADKASAKGKTKLALSCAVQAHMMKNGFGDFEGAQRIMKKHPLLEGVMGIINQRMPEALRKTENEIISQAIRETLSEKS
;
A
#
# COMPACT_ATOMS: atom_id res chain seq x y z
N MET A 1 -4.22 18.03 14.50
CA MET A 1 -3.03 17.24 14.87
C MET A 1 -2.04 17.31 13.73
N ASP A 2 -0.92 17.99 13.93
CA ASP A 2 0.10 18.15 12.90
C ASP A 2 1.01 16.91 12.88
N LYS A 3 0.68 15.93 12.02
CA LYS A 3 1.34 14.61 11.96
C LYS A 3 2.60 14.59 11.08
N GLY A 4 3.00 15.75 10.52
CA GLY A 4 4.24 15.93 9.75
C GLY A 4 5.52 15.43 10.43
N PRO A 5 5.73 15.62 11.76
CA PRO A 5 6.96 15.22 12.44
C PRO A 5 7.20 13.71 12.48
N LEU A 6 6.15 12.90 12.59
CA LEU A 6 6.28 11.44 12.66
C LEU A 6 6.71 10.84 11.32
N VAL A 7 6.12 11.29 10.22
CA VAL A 7 6.48 10.83 8.87
C VAL A 7 7.95 11.14 8.57
N ILE A 8 8.42 12.33 8.92
CA ILE A 8 9.82 12.72 8.75
C ILE A 8 10.74 11.80 9.58
N ARG A 9 10.36 11.46 10.82
CA ARG A 9 11.13 10.51 11.64
C ARG A 9 11.18 9.13 11.01
N LEU A 10 10.07 8.61 10.50
CA LEU A 10 10.02 7.30 9.83
C LEU A 10 10.94 7.27 8.61
N ILE A 11 10.92 8.31 7.76
CA ILE A 11 11.83 8.40 6.60
C ILE A 11 13.30 8.41 7.05
N ARG A 12 13.65 9.20 8.07
CA ARG A 12 15.02 9.25 8.60
C ARG A 12 15.47 7.91 9.18
N VAL A 13 14.58 7.18 9.85
CA VAL A 13 14.87 5.83 10.36
C VAL A 13 15.04 4.86 9.20
N ALA A 14 14.21 4.94 8.16
CA ALA A 14 14.33 4.12 6.97
C ALA A 14 15.69 4.32 6.27
N ASP A 15 16.12 5.57 6.10
CA ASP A 15 17.43 5.91 5.53
C ASP A 15 18.59 5.32 6.35
N LYS A 16 18.57 5.54 7.68
CA LYS A 16 19.62 5.03 8.58
C LYS A 16 19.64 3.50 8.64
N ALA A 17 18.47 2.86 8.60
CA ALA A 17 18.35 1.42 8.58
C ALA A 17 18.90 0.85 7.27
N SER A 18 18.57 1.48 6.13
CA SER A 18 19.09 1.09 4.81
C SER A 18 20.60 1.21 4.74
N ALA A 19 21.18 2.33 5.20
CA ALA A 19 22.63 2.53 5.26
C ALA A 19 23.36 1.50 6.14
N LYS A 20 22.65 0.88 7.11
CA LYS A 20 23.18 -0.17 8.00
C LYS A 20 22.86 -1.59 7.54
N GLY A 21 22.31 -1.77 6.33
CA GLY A 21 21.88 -3.09 5.84
C GLY A 21 20.71 -3.70 6.61
N LYS A 22 19.99 -2.92 7.44
CA LYS A 22 18.83 -3.37 8.22
C LYS A 22 17.56 -3.36 7.35
N THR A 23 17.56 -4.21 6.34
CA THR A 23 16.58 -4.22 5.25
C THR A 23 15.12 -4.29 5.70
N LYS A 24 14.79 -5.18 6.65
CA LYS A 24 13.42 -5.35 7.17
C LYS A 24 12.91 -4.09 7.88
N LEU A 25 13.77 -3.45 8.69
CA LEU A 25 13.43 -2.23 9.40
C LEU A 25 13.27 -1.06 8.42
N ALA A 26 14.18 -0.95 7.44
CA ALA A 26 14.10 0.08 6.41
C ALA A 26 12.78 0.00 5.64
N LEU A 27 12.40 -1.20 5.19
CA LEU A 27 11.14 -1.43 4.48
C LEU A 27 9.94 -1.11 5.36
N SER A 28 9.89 -1.60 6.61
CA SER A 28 8.77 -1.36 7.52
C SER A 28 8.53 0.14 7.76
N CYS A 29 9.59 0.91 8.01
CA CYS A 29 9.48 2.35 8.21
C CYS A 29 9.07 3.09 6.92
N ALA A 30 9.60 2.68 5.77
CA ALA A 30 9.25 3.27 4.48
C ALA A 30 7.77 3.03 4.11
N VAL A 31 7.27 1.80 4.32
CA VAL A 31 5.84 1.45 4.12
C VAL A 31 4.95 2.32 4.99
N GLN A 32 5.24 2.43 6.29
CA GLN A 32 4.44 3.25 7.20
C GLN A 32 4.45 4.73 6.79
N ALA A 33 5.61 5.29 6.43
CA ALA A 33 5.71 6.66 5.97
C ALA A 33 4.90 6.91 4.69
N HIS A 34 4.98 5.98 3.73
CA HIS A 34 4.21 6.02 2.48
C HIS A 34 2.70 5.97 2.73
N MET A 35 2.22 5.02 3.55
CA MET A 35 0.80 4.89 3.88
C MET A 35 0.27 6.14 4.61
N MET A 36 1.05 6.71 5.52
CA MET A 36 0.67 7.95 6.20
C MET A 36 0.55 9.13 5.22
N LYS A 37 1.46 9.26 4.26
CA LYS A 37 1.39 10.31 3.24
C LYS A 37 0.15 10.16 2.35
N ASN A 38 -0.16 8.94 1.90
CA ASN A 38 -1.42 8.67 1.19
C ASN A 38 -2.65 9.00 2.04
N GLY A 39 -2.66 8.63 3.32
CA GLY A 39 -3.74 8.94 4.25
C GLY A 39 -3.92 10.44 4.52
N PHE A 40 -2.91 11.26 4.26
CA PHE A 40 -2.99 12.73 4.33
C PHE A 40 -3.29 13.39 2.98
N GLY A 41 -3.47 12.62 1.90
CA GLY A 41 -3.65 13.15 0.55
C GLY A 41 -2.37 13.70 -0.11
N ASP A 42 -1.20 13.55 0.52
CA ASP A 42 0.09 13.92 -0.05
C ASP A 42 0.64 12.77 -0.92
N PHE A 43 -0.02 12.55 -2.05
CA PHE A 43 0.30 11.47 -2.98
C PHE A 43 1.70 11.63 -3.61
N GLU A 44 2.10 12.88 -3.89
CA GLU A 44 3.46 13.14 -4.38
C GLU A 44 4.52 12.77 -3.34
N GLY A 45 4.29 13.13 -2.07
CA GLY A 45 5.15 12.75 -0.96
C GLY A 45 5.24 11.24 -0.82
N ALA A 46 4.11 10.53 -0.94
CA ALA A 46 4.08 9.07 -0.92
C ALA A 46 4.88 8.46 -2.08
N GLN A 47 4.76 9.00 -3.30
CA GLN A 47 5.56 8.57 -4.45
C GLN A 47 7.05 8.84 -4.28
N ARG A 48 7.43 10.00 -3.73
CA ARG A 48 8.84 10.32 -3.45
C ARG A 48 9.46 9.32 -2.47
N ILE A 49 8.73 8.90 -1.43
CA ILE A 49 9.18 7.87 -0.48
C ILE A 49 9.36 6.52 -1.19
N MET A 50 8.42 6.15 -2.06
CA MET A 50 8.48 4.91 -2.83
C MET A 50 9.74 4.84 -3.70
N LYS A 51 9.97 5.86 -4.55
CA LYS A 51 11.15 5.93 -5.43
C LYS A 51 12.48 5.97 -4.68
N LYS A 52 12.49 6.53 -3.47
CA LYS A 52 13.69 6.60 -2.63
C LYS A 52 14.08 5.25 -2.03
N HIS A 53 13.11 4.34 -1.84
CA HIS A 53 13.32 3.05 -1.19
C HIS A 53 13.00 1.91 -2.17
N PRO A 54 14.00 1.36 -2.90
CA PRO A 54 13.76 0.40 -3.99
C PRO A 54 12.96 -0.85 -3.61
N LEU A 55 13.11 -1.32 -2.37
CA LEU A 55 12.32 -2.46 -1.87
C LEU A 55 10.85 -2.11 -1.67
N LEU A 56 10.56 -0.89 -1.21
CA LEU A 56 9.19 -0.41 -1.14
C LEU A 56 8.61 -0.26 -2.55
N GLU A 57 9.38 0.30 -3.49
CA GLU A 57 8.97 0.40 -4.89
C GLU A 57 8.67 -0.97 -5.50
N GLY A 58 9.54 -1.96 -5.31
CA GLY A 58 9.32 -3.32 -5.79
C GLY A 58 8.07 -3.97 -5.17
N VAL A 59 7.89 -3.86 -3.84
CA VAL A 59 6.72 -4.39 -3.15
C VAL A 59 5.43 -3.72 -3.64
N MET A 60 5.41 -2.39 -3.75
CA MET A 60 4.25 -1.65 -4.22
C MET A 60 3.96 -1.91 -5.70
N GLY A 61 5.00 -2.11 -6.53
CA GLY A 61 4.85 -2.53 -7.92
C GLY A 61 4.15 -3.89 -8.04
N ILE A 62 4.58 -4.88 -7.25
CA ILE A 62 3.94 -6.21 -7.21
C ILE A 62 2.49 -6.09 -6.72
N ILE A 63 2.23 -5.31 -5.68
CA ILE A 63 0.88 -5.08 -5.15
C ILE A 63 0.00 -4.45 -6.22
N ASN A 64 0.46 -3.38 -6.87
CA ASN A 64 -0.30 -2.67 -7.91
C ASN A 64 -0.57 -3.53 -9.15
N GLN A 65 0.28 -4.52 -9.44
CA GLN A 65 0.05 -5.46 -10.53
C GLN A 65 -0.93 -6.58 -10.14
N ARG A 66 -0.85 -7.10 -8.90
CA ARG A 66 -1.63 -8.29 -8.47
C ARG A 66 -2.97 -7.98 -7.82
N MET A 67 -3.09 -6.83 -7.15
CA MET A 67 -4.34 -6.41 -6.50
C MET A 67 -5.51 -6.25 -7.47
N PRO A 68 -5.34 -5.63 -8.67
CA PRO A 68 -6.47 -5.46 -9.60
C PRO A 68 -7.07 -6.79 -10.05
N GLU A 69 -6.25 -7.82 -10.24
CA GLU A 69 -6.70 -9.15 -10.61
C GLU A 69 -7.47 -9.82 -9.46
N ALA A 70 -6.94 -9.74 -8.23
CA ALA A 70 -7.61 -10.27 -7.05
C ALA A 70 -8.96 -9.58 -6.80
N LEU A 71 -9.01 -8.24 -6.88
CA LEU A 71 -10.23 -7.46 -6.72
C LEU A 71 -11.27 -7.81 -7.79
N ARG A 72 -10.86 -7.88 -9.06
CA ARG A 72 -11.76 -8.23 -10.18
C ARG A 72 -12.35 -9.64 -10.01
N LYS A 73 -11.56 -10.59 -9.50
CA LYS A 73 -12.05 -11.95 -9.21
C LYS A 73 -13.11 -11.93 -8.11
N THR A 74 -12.84 -11.23 -7.01
CA THR A 74 -13.79 -11.09 -5.90
C THR A 74 -15.07 -10.37 -6.32
N GLU A 75 -14.97 -9.30 -7.11
CA GLU A 75 -16.14 -8.60 -7.67
C GLU A 75 -17.01 -9.55 -8.50
N ASN A 76 -16.39 -10.35 -9.38
CA ASN A 76 -17.12 -11.32 -10.21
C ASN A 76 -17.79 -12.42 -9.37
N GLU A 77 -17.15 -12.90 -8.31
CA GLU A 77 -17.74 -13.88 -7.39
C GLU A 77 -18.96 -13.30 -6.66
N ILE A 78 -18.85 -12.08 -6.13
CA ILE A 78 -19.96 -11.38 -5.47
C ILE A 78 -21.13 -11.16 -6.44
N ILE A 79 -20.85 -10.66 -7.65
CA ILE A 79 -21.87 -10.45 -8.67
C ILE A 79 -22.55 -11.77 -9.04
N SER A 80 -21.78 -12.84 -9.26
CA SER A 80 -22.31 -14.16 -9.63
C SER A 80 -23.16 -14.78 -8.51
N GLN A 81 -22.83 -14.49 -7.25
CA GLN A 81 -23.59 -14.93 -6.10
C GLN A 81 -24.91 -14.15 -5.96
N ALA A 82 -24.85 -12.82 -6.05
CA ALA A 82 -26.04 -11.97 -6.03
C ALA A 82 -27.03 -12.31 -7.15
N ILE A 83 -26.53 -12.61 -8.36
CA ILE A 83 -27.35 -13.08 -9.48
C ILE A 83 -28.04 -14.41 -9.16
N ARG A 84 -27.30 -15.38 -8.60
CA ARG A 84 -27.86 -16.70 -8.23
C ARG A 84 -28.94 -16.60 -7.17
N GLU A 85 -28.71 -15.78 -6.14
CA GLU A 85 -29.69 -15.53 -5.09
C GLU A 85 -30.96 -14.90 -5.66
N THR A 86 -30.81 -13.86 -6.50
CA THR A 86 -31.95 -13.19 -7.15
C THR A 86 -32.77 -14.11 -8.07
N LEU A 87 -32.11 -15.03 -8.78
CA LEU A 87 -32.78 -15.99 -9.68
C LEU A 87 -33.45 -17.13 -8.90
N SER A 88 -32.87 -17.54 -7.78
CA SER A 88 -33.41 -18.60 -6.93
C SER A 88 -34.63 -18.14 -6.12
N GLU A 89 -34.74 -16.87 -5.76
CA GLU A 89 -35.89 -16.32 -5.03
C GLU A 89 -37.15 -16.12 -5.91
N LYS A 90 -37.00 -16.20 -7.24
CA LYS A 90 -38.10 -16.03 -8.21
C LYS A 90 -38.67 -17.34 -8.75
N SER A 91 -38.17 -18.50 -8.29
CA SER A 91 -38.67 -19.84 -8.65
C SER A 91 -39.48 -20.43 -7.51
#